data_AF-A0A7S2M415-F1
#
_entry.id   AF-A0A7S2M415-F1
#
_cell.length_a   1.000
_cell.length_b   1.000
_cell.length_c   1.000
_cell.angle_alpha   90.00
_cell.angle_beta   90.00
_cell.angle_gamma   90.00
#
_symmetry.space_group_name_H-M   'P 1'
#
loop_
_entity.id
_entity.type
_entity.pdbx_description
1 polymer ?
#
loop_
_entity_poly.entity_id
_entity_poly.type
_entity_poly.pdbx_seq_one_letter_code
_entity_poly.pdbx_strand_id
1 'polypeptide(L)'
;SYLSPHVNMASRLEAITRMYQVTILMSAPLAELCSLEMLRHFRTIDHVTLKGGMSAPIRLHTVDLNAEPFGGQHVQPKPTANQFEQRRQREKAKEEKFAASFKVHALFERDPDLKKMRRDFPQRFFHHFNKGYLNYEAGEWAVARGIFEQTSVMLAERDGPSKALLDYMAQFDFDASKVSAKGWPGFRELTET
;
A
#
# COMPACT_ATOMS: atom_id res chain seq x y z
N SER A 1 0.18 12.30 -24.43
CA SER A 1 0.54 12.87 -23.12
C SER A 1 -0.75 13.10 -22.34
N TYR A 2 -0.91 12.51 -21.16
CA TYR A 2 -2.08 12.75 -20.30
C TYR A 2 -1.68 13.86 -19.33
N LEU A 3 -2.39 14.98 -19.33
CA LEU A 3 -2.11 16.14 -18.47
C LEU A 3 -3.28 16.32 -17.52
N SER A 4 -3.09 15.96 -16.26
CA SER A 4 -4.12 16.04 -15.22
C SER A 4 -3.45 16.13 -13.86
N PRO A 5 -4.05 16.83 -12.87
CA PRO A 5 -3.61 16.78 -11.48
C PRO A 5 -3.44 15.35 -10.93
N HIS A 6 -4.20 14.39 -11.47
CA HIS A 6 -4.10 12.99 -11.09
C HIS A 6 -2.78 12.33 -11.53
N VAL A 7 -2.11 12.84 -12.57
CA VAL A 7 -0.77 12.37 -12.99
C VAL A 7 0.28 12.75 -11.95
N ASN A 8 0.20 14.00 -11.46
CA ASN A 8 1.08 14.48 -10.41
C ASN A 8 0.86 13.68 -9.12
N MET A 9 -0.40 13.36 -8.79
CA MET A 9 -0.73 12.51 -7.65
C MET A 9 -0.13 11.10 -7.80
N ALA A 10 -0.27 10.46 -8.96
CA ALA A 10 0.29 9.14 -9.20
C ALA A 10 1.83 9.13 -9.07
N SER A 11 2.50 10.14 -9.63
CA SER A 11 3.95 10.32 -9.50
C SER A 11 4.39 10.49 -8.04
N ARG A 12 3.66 11.30 -7.26
CA ARG A 12 3.92 11.49 -5.82
C ARG A 12 3.74 10.19 -5.04
N LEU A 13 2.64 9.46 -5.28
CA LEU A 13 2.39 8.18 -4.62
C LEU A 13 3.48 7.17 -4.95
N GLU A 14 3.96 7.12 -6.20
CA GLU A 14 5.10 6.29 -6.58
C GLU A 14 6.36 6.66 -5.78
N ALA A 15 6.72 7.94 -5.70
CA ALA A 15 7.90 8.37 -4.95
C ALA A 15 7.80 7.99 -3.46
N ILE A 16 6.61 8.09 -2.88
CA ILE A 16 6.31 7.80 -1.47
C ILE A 16 6.34 6.29 -1.16
N THR A 17 6.24 5.40 -2.15
CA THR A 17 6.40 3.94 -1.92
C THR A 17 7.69 3.59 -1.19
N ARG A 18 8.78 4.34 -1.45
CA ARG A 18 10.09 4.15 -0.81
C ARG A 18 10.05 4.44 0.69
N MET A 19 9.31 5.45 1.10
CA MET A 19 9.13 5.81 2.52
C MET A 19 8.45 4.67 3.28
N TYR A 20 7.41 4.08 2.68
CA TYR A 20 6.66 2.98 3.28
C TYR A 20 7.27 1.60 2.99
N GLN A 21 8.29 1.51 2.13
CA GLN A 21 8.91 0.25 1.69
C GLN A 21 7.86 -0.78 1.19
N VAL A 22 6.87 -0.32 0.42
CA VAL A 22 5.82 -1.16 -0.18
C VAL A 22 5.91 -1.16 -1.69
N THR A 23 5.52 -2.25 -2.34
CA THR A 23 5.53 -2.34 -3.82
C THR A 23 4.38 -1.58 -4.46
N ILE A 24 3.22 -1.53 -3.80
CA ILE A 24 2.00 -0.90 -4.32
C ILE A 24 1.47 0.09 -3.29
N LEU A 25 1.23 1.32 -3.72
CA LEU A 25 0.57 2.35 -2.93
C LEU A 25 -0.64 2.87 -3.70
N MET A 26 -1.78 2.98 -3.02
CA MET A 26 -3.05 3.37 -3.62
C MET A 26 -3.74 4.43 -2.76
N SER A 27 -4.33 5.44 -3.39
CA SER A 27 -5.19 6.39 -2.69
C SER A 27 -6.57 5.79 -2.43
N ALA A 28 -7.21 6.19 -1.32
CA ALA A 28 -8.57 5.77 -0.97
C ALA A 28 -9.57 5.91 -2.13
N PRO A 29 -9.64 7.05 -2.85
CA PRO A 29 -10.59 7.20 -3.96
C PRO A 29 -10.38 6.18 -5.09
N LEU A 30 -9.15 5.72 -5.32
CA LEU A 30 -8.90 4.67 -6.32
C LEU A 30 -9.24 3.28 -5.77
N ALA A 31 -8.91 3.02 -4.51
CA ALA A 31 -9.23 1.75 -3.85
C ALA A 31 -10.75 1.53 -3.79
N GLU A 32 -11.53 2.57 -3.50
CA GLU A 32 -12.99 2.54 -3.41
C GLU A 32 -13.69 2.23 -4.75
N LEU A 33 -13.00 2.33 -5.89
CA LEU A 33 -13.52 1.86 -7.19
C LEU A 33 -13.40 0.34 -7.36
N CYS A 34 -12.63 -0.33 -6.49
CA CYS A 34 -12.51 -1.79 -6.50
C CYS A 34 -13.75 -2.45 -5.88
N SER A 35 -13.95 -3.74 -6.16
CA SER A 35 -15.05 -4.50 -5.53
C SER A 35 -14.81 -4.66 -4.02
N LEU A 36 -15.89 -4.83 -3.25
CA LEU A 36 -15.81 -5.00 -1.79
C LEU A 36 -14.97 -6.21 -1.37
N GLU A 37 -14.98 -7.28 -2.16
CA GLU A 37 -14.14 -8.46 -1.95
C GLU A 37 -12.66 -8.12 -2.13
N MET A 38 -12.34 -7.31 -3.14
CA MET A 38 -10.97 -6.89 -3.42
C MET A 38 -10.43 -5.98 -2.31
N LEU A 39 -11.26 -5.08 -1.76
CA LEU A 39 -10.90 -4.22 -0.63
C LEU A 39 -10.43 -4.99 0.61
N ARG A 40 -10.85 -6.24 0.81
CA ARG A 40 -10.40 -7.09 1.93
C ARG A 40 -8.91 -7.44 1.87
N HIS A 41 -8.28 -7.30 0.71
CA HIS A 41 -6.85 -7.54 0.52
C HIS A 41 -5.99 -6.30 0.74
N PHE A 42 -6.62 -5.14 0.90
CA PHE A 42 -5.95 -3.88 1.21
C PHE A 42 -5.82 -3.72 2.72
N ARG A 43 -4.76 -3.04 3.15
CA ARG A 43 -4.71 -2.39 4.47
C ARG A 43 -4.53 -0.89 4.28
N THR A 44 -5.21 -0.11 5.11
CA THR A 44 -4.93 1.33 5.26
C THR A 44 -3.62 1.46 6.03
N ILE A 45 -2.68 2.25 5.50
CA ILE A 45 -1.34 2.40 6.08
C ILE A 45 -1.07 3.79 6.64
N ASP A 46 -1.77 4.81 6.15
CA ASP A 46 -1.63 6.18 6.64
C ASP A 46 -2.80 7.06 6.19
N HIS A 47 -2.92 8.24 6.79
CA HIS A 47 -3.82 9.32 6.42
C HIS A 47 -3.02 10.61 6.30
N VAL A 48 -2.96 11.16 5.09
CA VAL A 48 -1.97 12.21 4.79
C VAL A 48 -2.51 13.32 3.91
N THR A 49 -1.88 14.50 4.03
CA THR A 49 -1.93 15.54 3.00
C THR A 49 -0.65 15.52 2.17
N LEU A 50 -0.78 15.87 0.89
CA LEU A 50 0.35 15.98 -0.03
C LEU A 50 0.60 17.45 -0.35
N LYS A 51 1.84 17.91 -0.13
CA LYS A 51 2.24 19.28 -0.44
C LYS A 51 2.01 19.60 -1.93
N GLY A 52 1.57 20.83 -2.23
CA GLY A 52 1.47 21.32 -3.61
C GLY A 52 0.10 21.22 -4.30
N GLY A 53 -1.01 21.19 -3.56
CA GLY A 53 -2.32 21.57 -4.12
C GLY A 53 -3.55 20.83 -3.59
N MET A 54 -3.40 19.71 -2.88
CA MET A 54 -4.52 19.03 -2.23
C MET A 54 -4.46 19.26 -0.73
N SER A 55 -5.34 20.13 -0.23
CA SER A 55 -5.53 20.38 1.20
C SER A 55 -6.33 19.27 1.89
N ALA A 56 -7.13 18.52 1.13
CA ALA A 56 -7.95 17.44 1.66
C ALA A 56 -7.06 16.23 2.02
N PRO A 57 -7.09 15.74 3.26
CA PRO A 57 -6.43 14.51 3.66
C PRO A 57 -6.94 13.30 2.86
N ILE A 58 -6.03 12.39 2.51
CA ILE A 58 -6.33 11.17 1.75
C ILE A 58 -5.72 9.98 2.48
N ARG A 59 -6.51 8.90 2.62
CA ARG A 59 -6.00 7.63 3.14
C ARG A 59 -5.18 6.91 2.08
N LEU A 60 -4.09 6.32 2.53
CA LEU A 60 -3.21 5.51 1.71
C LEU A 60 -3.45 4.04 2.04
N HIS A 61 -3.52 3.21 1.01
CA HIS A 61 -3.67 1.78 1.13
C HIS A 61 -2.55 1.06 0.39
N THR A 62 -2.27 -0.16 0.82
CA THR A 62 -1.37 -1.09 0.12
C THR A 62 -2.00 -2.46 0.01
N VAL A 63 -1.54 -3.22 -0.98
CA VAL A 63 -1.78 -4.66 -1.09
C VAL A 63 -0.45 -5.35 -0.84
N ASP A 64 -0.32 -5.97 0.33
CA ASP A 64 0.93 -6.61 0.73
C ASP A 64 1.24 -7.85 -0.11
N LEU A 65 2.40 -7.82 -0.75
CA LEU A 65 2.91 -8.85 -1.66
C LEU A 65 4.43 -8.91 -1.52
N ASN A 66 4.97 -10.11 -1.27
CA ASN A 66 6.41 -10.36 -1.26
C ASN A 66 6.83 -11.09 -2.54
N ALA A 67 7.58 -10.42 -3.41
CA ALA A 67 8.08 -10.99 -4.67
C ALA A 67 9.43 -11.74 -4.53
N GLU A 68 10.14 -11.58 -3.41
CA GLU A 68 11.44 -12.23 -3.17
C GLU A 68 11.46 -13.74 -3.42
N PRO A 69 10.41 -14.52 -3.09
CA PRO A 69 10.38 -15.96 -3.36
C PRO A 69 10.45 -16.35 -4.85
N PHE A 70 10.36 -15.39 -5.77
CA PHE A 70 10.48 -15.59 -7.22
C PHE A 70 11.84 -15.10 -7.77
N GLY A 71 12.76 -14.70 -6.89
CA GLY A 71 14.15 -14.41 -7.22
C GLY A 71 14.38 -13.05 -7.88
N GLY A 72 13.41 -12.14 -7.87
CA GLY A 72 13.56 -10.75 -8.35
C GLY A 72 14.04 -10.59 -9.80
N GLN A 73 14.16 -11.69 -10.56
CA GLN A 73 14.72 -11.66 -11.90
C GLN A 73 13.68 -11.05 -12.82
N HIS A 74 13.91 -9.81 -13.22
CA HIS A 74 13.25 -9.22 -14.37
C HIS A 74 13.59 -10.09 -15.59
N VAL A 75 12.71 -11.02 -15.93
CA VAL A 75 12.83 -11.84 -17.13
C VAL A 75 12.76 -10.89 -18.31
N GLN A 76 13.93 -10.51 -18.84
CA GLN A 76 14.01 -9.85 -20.13
C GLN A 76 13.26 -10.74 -21.12
N PRO A 77 12.17 -10.26 -21.74
CA PRO A 77 11.45 -11.08 -22.69
C PRO A 77 12.43 -11.48 -23.78
N LYS A 78 12.70 -12.78 -23.91
CA LYS A 78 13.56 -13.27 -24.98
C LYS A 78 12.99 -12.75 -26.30
N PRO A 79 13.79 -12.11 -27.16
CA PRO A 79 13.30 -11.67 -28.46
C PRO A 79 12.79 -12.89 -29.21
N THR A 80 11.48 -13.00 -29.35
CA THR A 80 10.88 -14.09 -30.14
C THR A 80 10.86 -13.66 -31.60
N ALA A 81 11.08 -14.61 -32.49
CA ALA A 81 11.01 -14.37 -33.92
C ALA A 81 9.59 -13.94 -34.37
N ASN A 82 8.55 -14.25 -33.57
CA ASN A 82 7.15 -14.04 -33.96
C ASN A 82 6.43 -13.00 -33.08
N GLN A 83 6.74 -11.73 -33.31
CA GLN A 83 6.11 -10.59 -32.59
C GLN A 83 4.58 -10.56 -32.74
N PHE A 84 4.05 -11.03 -33.86
CA PHE A 84 2.60 -11.10 -34.11
C PHE A 84 1.90 -12.06 -33.16
N GLU A 85 2.49 -13.24 -32.94
CA GLU A 85 1.94 -14.24 -32.03
C GLU A 85 1.97 -13.74 -30.57
N GLN A 86 3.05 -13.10 -30.14
CA GLN A 86 3.09 -12.47 -28.81
C GLN A 86 2.01 -11.39 -28.65
N ARG A 87 1.80 -10.55 -29.69
CA ARG A 87 0.75 -9.54 -29.65
C ARG A 87 -0.63 -10.20 -29.54
N ARG A 88 -0.89 -11.25 -30.32
CA ARG A 88 -2.16 -12.00 -30.27
C ARG A 88 -2.39 -12.62 -28.88
N GLN A 89 -1.35 -13.18 -28.25
CA GLN A 89 -1.45 -13.72 -26.89
C GLN A 89 -1.74 -12.63 -25.85
N ARG A 90 -1.11 -11.44 -25.96
CA ARG A 90 -1.39 -10.31 -25.07
C ARG A 90 -2.81 -9.79 -25.21
N GLU A 91 -3.32 -9.65 -26.43
CA GLU A 91 -4.71 -9.22 -26.66
C GLU A 91 -5.71 -10.24 -26.10
N LYS A 92 -5.48 -11.55 -26.35
CA LYS A 92 -6.32 -12.61 -25.77
C LYS A 92 -6.34 -12.56 -24.24
N ALA A 93 -5.18 -12.45 -23.60
CA ALA A 93 -5.09 -12.36 -22.13
C ALA A 93 -5.75 -11.09 -21.59
N LYS A 94 -5.70 -9.98 -22.34
CA LYS A 94 -6.41 -8.74 -22.00
C LYS A 94 -7.92 -8.93 -22.10
N GLU A 95 -8.44 -9.50 -23.19
CA GLU A 95 -9.86 -9.79 -23.36
C GLU A 95 -10.40 -10.68 -22.23
N GLU A 96 -9.67 -11.73 -21.88
CA GLU A 96 -10.01 -12.60 -20.75
C GLU A 96 -10.08 -11.83 -19.42
N LYS A 97 -9.11 -10.94 -19.15
CA LYS A 97 -9.07 -10.12 -17.92
C LYS A 97 -10.14 -9.03 -17.88
N PHE A 98 -10.61 -8.56 -19.03
CA PHE A 98 -11.66 -7.54 -19.15
C PHE A 98 -13.07 -8.14 -19.11
N ALA A 99 -13.21 -9.46 -19.29
CA ALA A 99 -14.49 -10.14 -19.20
C ALA A 99 -15.12 -9.95 -17.81
N ALA A 100 -16.43 -9.70 -17.75
CA ALA A 100 -17.14 -9.49 -16.48
C ALA A 100 -17.07 -10.70 -15.52
N SER A 101 -16.83 -11.89 -16.06
CA SER A 101 -16.62 -13.14 -15.31
C SER A 101 -15.25 -13.21 -14.63
N PHE A 102 -14.28 -12.39 -15.06
CA PHE A 102 -12.95 -12.36 -14.46
C PHE A 102 -12.99 -11.60 -13.14
N LYS A 103 -12.77 -12.33 -12.04
CA LYS A 103 -12.82 -11.78 -10.68
C LYS A 103 -11.41 -11.79 -10.08
N VAL A 104 -10.77 -10.63 -10.03
CA VAL A 104 -9.39 -10.49 -9.52
C VAL A 104 -9.26 -10.98 -8.08
N HIS A 105 -10.24 -10.69 -7.21
CA HIS A 105 -10.22 -11.15 -5.81
C HIS A 105 -10.13 -12.68 -5.69
N ALA A 106 -10.73 -13.43 -6.62
CA ALA A 106 -10.70 -14.89 -6.59
C ALA A 106 -9.29 -15.45 -6.85
N LEU A 107 -8.40 -14.67 -7.49
CA LEU A 107 -7.01 -15.06 -7.69
C LEU A 107 -6.23 -15.08 -6.39
N PHE A 108 -6.55 -14.23 -5.41
CA PHE A 108 -5.87 -14.25 -4.10
C PHE A 108 -6.04 -15.58 -3.35
N GLU A 109 -7.11 -16.33 -3.66
CA GLU A 109 -7.39 -17.65 -3.06
C GLU A 109 -6.92 -18.83 -3.91
N ARG A 110 -6.93 -18.66 -5.24
CA ARG A 110 -6.75 -19.75 -6.22
C ARG A 110 -5.36 -19.75 -6.86
N ASP A 111 -4.76 -18.59 -7.03
CA ASP A 111 -3.47 -18.44 -7.70
C ASP A 111 -2.33 -18.84 -6.74
N PRO A 112 -1.53 -19.87 -7.08
CA PRO A 112 -0.46 -20.35 -6.20
C PRO A 112 0.63 -19.30 -6.00
N ASP A 113 0.87 -18.44 -6.98
CA ASP A 113 1.92 -17.42 -6.90
C ASP A 113 1.49 -16.31 -5.95
N LEU A 114 0.26 -15.80 -6.06
CA LEU A 114 -0.27 -14.83 -5.10
C LEU A 114 -0.29 -15.38 -3.67
N LYS A 115 -0.65 -16.66 -3.49
CA LYS A 115 -0.58 -17.31 -2.17
C LYS A 115 0.86 -17.40 -1.65
N LYS A 116 1.83 -17.66 -2.53
CA LYS A 116 3.25 -17.66 -2.17
C LYS A 116 3.71 -16.26 -1.79
N MET A 117 3.33 -15.22 -2.54
CA MET A 117 3.66 -13.82 -2.25
C MET A 117 3.05 -13.33 -0.92
N ARG A 118 1.90 -13.88 -0.51
CA ARG A 118 1.20 -13.47 0.71
C ARG A 118 1.47 -14.34 1.93
N ARG A 119 2.29 -15.39 1.79
CA ARG A 119 2.57 -16.36 2.85
C ARG A 119 3.11 -15.71 4.12
N ASP A 120 3.92 -14.67 3.96
CA ASP A 120 4.62 -14.00 5.06
C ASP A 120 3.74 -13.00 5.81
N PHE A 121 2.50 -12.76 5.35
CA PHE A 121 1.56 -11.81 5.94
C PHE A 121 0.39 -12.53 6.61
N PRO A 122 0.54 -13.00 7.86
CA PRO A 122 -0.51 -13.75 8.55
C PRO A 122 -1.68 -12.84 8.96
N GLN A 123 -2.90 -13.38 9.06
CA GLN A 123 -4.09 -12.60 9.43
C GLN A 123 -3.94 -11.83 10.75
N ARG A 124 -3.22 -12.42 11.73
CA ARG A 124 -2.92 -11.76 13.02
C ARG A 124 -2.13 -10.47 12.85
N PHE A 125 -1.24 -10.38 11.85
CA PHE A 125 -0.47 -9.17 11.55
C PHE A 125 -1.41 -8.06 11.10
N PHE A 126 -2.29 -8.33 10.13
CA PHE A 126 -3.27 -7.33 9.66
C PHE A 126 -4.17 -6.83 10.80
N HIS A 127 -4.63 -7.72 11.67
CA HIS A 127 -5.45 -7.33 12.83
C HIS A 127 -4.68 -6.44 13.80
N HIS A 128 -3.44 -6.80 14.15
CA HIS A 128 -2.61 -6.00 15.06
C HIS A 128 -2.28 -4.65 14.42
N PHE A 129 -1.85 -4.63 13.17
CA PHE A 129 -1.55 -3.40 12.45
C PHE A 129 -2.75 -2.46 12.39
N ASN A 130 -3.93 -2.98 12.05
CA ASN A 130 -5.16 -2.18 12.00
C ASN A 130 -5.51 -1.59 13.38
N LYS A 131 -5.32 -2.35 14.47
CA LYS A 131 -5.49 -1.82 15.82
C LYS A 131 -4.52 -0.67 16.10
N GLY A 132 -3.25 -0.82 15.72
CA GLY A 132 -2.23 0.23 15.85
C GLY A 132 -2.60 1.48 15.06
N TYR A 133 -3.01 1.30 13.81
CA TYR A 133 -3.45 2.36 12.91
C TYR A 133 -4.64 3.15 13.47
N LEU A 134 -5.67 2.47 13.97
CA LEU A 134 -6.83 3.14 14.56
C LEU A 134 -6.47 3.93 15.83
N ASN A 135 -5.55 3.44 16.66
CA ASN A 135 -5.06 4.19 17.82
C ASN A 135 -4.22 5.40 17.41
N TYR A 136 -3.37 5.25 16.39
CA TYR A 136 -2.60 6.35 15.82
C TYR A 136 -3.52 7.45 15.28
N GLU A 137 -4.52 7.08 14.50
CA GLU A 137 -5.49 8.03 13.93
C GLU A 137 -6.29 8.74 15.04
N ALA A 138 -6.64 8.03 16.12
CA ALA A 138 -7.34 8.60 17.27
C ALA A 138 -6.46 9.49 18.17
N GLY A 139 -5.13 9.50 18.00
CA GLY A 139 -4.19 10.23 18.86
C GLY A 139 -3.70 9.46 20.09
N GLU A 140 -4.08 8.19 20.23
CA GLU A 140 -3.65 7.28 21.31
C GLU A 140 -2.24 6.71 21.02
N TRP A 141 -1.26 7.61 20.87
CA TRP A 141 0.08 7.29 20.35
C TRP A 141 0.90 6.37 21.25
N ALA A 142 0.68 6.40 22.57
CA ALA A 142 1.32 5.45 23.49
C ALA A 142 0.90 4.00 23.18
N VAL A 143 -0.40 3.77 22.91
CA VAL A 143 -0.93 2.46 22.53
C VAL A 143 -0.49 2.10 21.11
N ALA A 144 -0.59 3.05 20.17
CA ALA A 144 -0.18 2.84 18.79
C ALA A 144 1.29 2.43 18.68
N ARG A 145 2.18 3.11 19.41
CA ARG A 145 3.62 2.79 19.47
C ARG A 145 3.85 1.34 19.86
N GLY A 146 3.29 0.89 20.99
CA GLY A 146 3.50 -0.48 21.47
C GLY A 146 3.01 -1.53 20.47
N ILE A 147 1.95 -1.23 19.72
CA ILE A 147 1.46 -2.10 18.65
C ILE A 147 2.38 -2.07 17.43
N PHE A 148 2.84 -0.90 16.99
CA PHE A 148 3.71 -0.79 15.82
C PHE A 148 5.11 -1.36 16.06
N GLU A 149 5.65 -1.26 17.27
CA GLU A 149 6.89 -1.93 17.66
C GLU A 149 6.77 -3.46 17.50
N GLN A 150 5.59 -4.02 17.81
CA GLN A 150 5.30 -5.44 17.59
C GLN A 150 5.14 -5.74 16.09
N THR A 151 4.28 -5.03 15.37
CA THR A 151 4.00 -5.31 13.96
C THR A 151 5.22 -5.10 13.06
N SER A 152 6.15 -4.21 13.46
CA SER A 152 7.42 -4.00 12.77
C SER A 152 8.29 -5.26 12.69
N VAL A 153 8.12 -6.22 13.59
CA VAL A 153 8.92 -7.47 13.64
C VAL A 153 8.07 -8.74 13.47
N MET A 154 6.80 -8.62 13.09
CA MET A 154 5.90 -9.77 12.89
C MET A 154 6.09 -10.50 11.55
N LEU A 155 6.75 -9.85 10.60
CA LEU A 155 7.01 -10.36 9.25
C LEU A 155 8.49 -10.79 9.14
N ALA A 156 8.84 -11.44 8.02
CA ALA A 156 10.23 -11.86 7.76
C ALA A 156 11.18 -10.66 7.65
N GLU A 157 10.70 -9.56 7.06
CA GLU A 157 11.38 -8.27 7.01
C GLU A 157 10.65 -7.25 7.87
N ARG A 158 11.28 -6.09 8.14
CA ARG A 158 10.61 -5.06 8.94
C ARG A 158 9.44 -4.46 8.17
N ASP A 159 8.28 -4.36 8.83
CA ASP A 159 7.11 -3.71 8.21
C ASP A 159 7.37 -2.21 8.02
N GLY A 160 7.49 -1.80 6.76
CA GLY A 160 7.80 -0.42 6.39
C GLY A 160 6.74 0.58 6.85
N PRO A 161 5.42 0.34 6.73
CA PRO A 161 4.41 1.22 7.29
C PRO A 161 4.46 1.37 8.80
N SER A 162 4.66 0.29 9.57
CA SER A 162 4.86 0.37 11.01
C SER A 162 6.05 1.28 11.35
N LYS A 163 7.16 1.12 10.63
CA LYS A 163 8.34 1.98 10.78
C LYS A 163 8.05 3.43 10.44
N ALA A 164 7.38 3.71 9.32
CA ALA A 164 7.11 5.08 8.87
C ALA A 164 6.21 5.86 9.85
N LEU A 165 5.27 5.17 10.51
CA LEU A 165 4.43 5.76 11.56
C LEU A 165 5.19 5.95 12.88
N LEU A 166 6.01 4.97 13.28
CA LEU A 166 6.89 5.10 14.45
C LEU A 166 7.86 6.28 14.32
N ASP A 167 8.52 6.40 13.17
CA ASP A 167 9.49 7.46 12.88
C ASP A 167 8.84 8.85 12.94
N TYR A 168 7.56 8.96 12.59
CA TYR A 168 6.82 10.22 12.70
C TYR A 168 6.37 10.54 14.11
N MET A 169 5.79 9.57 14.83
CA MET A 169 5.41 9.78 16.22
C MET A 169 6.63 10.14 17.10
N ALA A 170 7.80 9.58 16.77
CA ALA A 170 9.05 9.87 17.48
C ALA A 170 9.47 11.35 17.39
N GLN A 171 9.09 12.09 16.33
CA GLN A 171 9.38 13.52 16.19
C GLN A 171 8.68 14.38 17.25
N PHE A 172 7.68 13.82 17.92
CA PHE A 172 6.89 14.48 18.96
C PHE A 172 6.94 13.70 20.28
N ASP A 173 8.01 12.92 20.50
CA ASP A 173 8.18 12.06 21.70
C ASP A 173 7.00 11.12 21.96
N PHE A 174 6.30 10.68 20.90
CA PHE A 174 5.09 9.86 20.99
C PHE A 174 3.92 10.53 21.74
N ASP A 175 3.87 11.86 21.76
CA ASP A 175 2.80 12.66 22.34
C ASP A 175 2.05 13.42 21.24
N ALA A 176 0.85 12.94 20.92
CA ALA A 176 0.00 13.49 19.87
C ALA A 176 -0.43 14.94 20.14
N SER A 177 -0.42 15.39 21.40
CA SER A 177 -0.76 16.77 21.76
C SER A 177 0.30 17.78 21.29
N LYS A 178 1.54 17.32 21.05
CA LYS A 178 2.66 18.16 20.60
C LYS A 178 2.67 18.43 19.09
N VAL A 179 1.78 17.79 18.31
CA VAL A 179 1.79 17.95 16.84
C VAL A 179 1.39 19.36 16.41
N SER A 180 0.38 19.93 17.08
CA SER A 180 -0.08 21.29 16.81
C SER A 180 -0.73 21.90 18.05
N ALA A 181 -0.97 23.22 18.04
CA ALA A 181 -1.71 23.88 19.12
C ALA A 181 -3.13 23.30 19.35
N LYS A 182 -3.70 22.62 18.35
CA LYS A 182 -5.01 21.94 18.44
C LYS A 182 -4.89 20.43 18.66
N GLY A 183 -3.67 19.92 18.87
CA GLY A 183 -3.37 18.50 18.94
C GLY A 183 -3.30 17.82 17.57
N TRP A 184 -3.40 16.49 17.59
CA TRP A 184 -3.33 15.63 16.41
C TRP A 184 -4.66 15.59 15.65
N PRO A 185 -4.70 15.97 14.36
CA PRO A 185 -5.94 16.01 13.58
C PRO A 185 -6.32 14.67 12.94
N GLY A 186 -5.59 13.58 13.22
CA GLY A 186 -5.81 12.27 12.61
C GLY A 186 -5.13 12.07 11.24
N PHE A 187 -4.26 12.99 10.82
CA PHE A 187 -3.49 12.91 9.58
C PHE A 187 -2.20 13.74 9.66
N ARG A 188 -1.18 13.37 8.89
CA ARG A 188 0.09 14.11 8.79
C ARG A 188 0.33 14.69 7.41
N GLU A 189 1.13 15.74 7.32
CA GLU A 189 1.63 16.23 6.03
C GLU A 189 2.86 15.41 5.62
N LEU A 190 2.86 14.89 4.39
CA LEU A 190 4.06 14.28 3.80
C LEU A 190 4.89 15.35 3.10
N THR A 191 6.10 15.58 3.63
CA THR A 191 7.13 16.36 2.95
C THR A 191 7.95 15.43 2.05
N GLU A 192 8.15 15.81 0.79
CA GLU A 192 9.12 15.14 -0.09
C GLU A 192 10.50 15.22 0.56
N THR A 193 11.06 14.07 0.94
CA THR A 193 12.48 13.90 1.32
C THR A 193 13.31 13.64 0.09
#